data_AF-A0A673XRK6-F1
#
_entry.id   AF-A0A673XRK6-F1
#
_cell.length_a   1.000
_cell.length_b   1.000
_cell.length_c   1.000
_cell.angle_alpha   90.00
_cell.angle_beta   90.00
_cell.angle_gamma   90.00
#
_symmetry.space_group_name_H-M   'P 1'
#
loop_
_entity.id
_entity.type
_entity.pdbx_description
1 polymer ?
#
loop_
_entity_poly.entity_id
_entity_poly.type
_entity_poly.pdbx_seq_one_letter_code
_entity_poly.pdbx_strand_id
1 'polypeptide(L)'
;MNKSFTLHHEDESQILGYNVCGGCLLLHICPFSLSVHWSILTCVSVEVKNEPILGFNEGSPERAELQKALDDLKGKTEEIPCVVGDEHVWTKDIRYQLSPFNHSHKLAKFCYADKELLNKAILASVAARREWDLKPIQDRAQVLFKAADIISGPKRAEILAKTMIGQGKTVVQAEIDAAAELIDFFRFNAKHAVELESQQPLDSDGSTNTMLYRGLEGFIAAVAPFNFTAIGGNLAGTPALMGNVVLWKPSDTAMSASYAVYNVLRDSGLPPNIIQFVPADGPVFGDTITSSEHLAGINFTGSVPTFKRLWKQVAQNLDVYKNFPRVAGECGGKNFHFVHKSADVQSVVTGTIRSAFEYGGQKCSACSRMYVPDSLWPQIKQGLLDIHKQLKVGDDWSTFFSAVIDDKSFARIKKWLDHAKSSPKLKIIAGGHCDNKKGYFVEPTIIESTDPQEAIMAEEIFGPVLSVYVYPENDYLEVLHLIDNTSPYALTGAVFALDKNVVNEAAKALRNAAGNYYVNDKSTGSIVAQQPFGGARASGTNDKPGGPHYVLRWTSPQVVKATHVPLREWKYPYMG
;
A
#
# COMPACT_ATOMS: atom_id res chain seq x y z
N MET A 1 70.90 -17.17 14.55
CA MET A 1 69.81 -16.35 15.15
C MET A 1 68.66 -16.41 14.15
N ASN A 2 67.77 -17.41 14.28
CA ASN A 2 66.38 -17.28 14.80
C ASN A 2 65.60 -16.09 14.20
N LYS A 3 64.33 -16.15 13.75
CA LYS A 3 63.36 -17.17 13.29
C LYS A 3 62.03 -16.38 13.13
N SER A 4 61.25 -16.63 12.06
CA SER A 4 59.76 -16.55 12.02
C SER A 4 59.07 -15.16 12.07
N PHE A 5 57.86 -14.91 11.55
CA PHE A 5 56.74 -15.76 11.10
C PHE A 5 55.97 -15.09 9.93
N THR A 6 55.43 -15.92 9.04
CA THR A 6 54.36 -15.63 8.07
C THR A 6 52.99 -15.67 8.77
N LEU A 7 52.02 -14.88 8.30
CA LEU A 7 50.58 -15.21 8.34
C LEU A 7 49.85 -14.52 7.18
N HIS A 8 49.24 -15.34 6.33
CA HIS A 8 48.25 -14.95 5.32
C HIS A 8 46.91 -14.66 5.99
N HIS A 9 46.15 -13.69 5.46
CA HIS A 9 44.71 -13.86 5.27
C HIS A 9 44.21 -12.90 4.17
N GLU A 10 43.58 -13.50 3.17
CA GLU A 10 42.67 -12.85 2.21
C GLU A 10 41.45 -12.31 2.97
N ASP A 11 40.96 -11.14 2.56
CA ASP A 11 39.52 -10.86 2.53
C ASP A 11 39.24 -9.69 1.58
N GLU A 12 38.59 -10.03 0.46
CA GLU A 12 37.92 -9.10 -0.43
C GLU A 12 36.60 -8.67 0.22
N SER A 13 36.47 -7.38 0.55
CA SER A 13 35.16 -6.76 0.74
C SER A 13 35.16 -5.40 0.05
N GLN A 14 34.61 -5.36 -1.16
CA GLN A 14 34.13 -4.11 -1.76
C GLN A 14 32.93 -3.63 -0.94
N ILE A 15 33.19 -2.78 0.04
CA ILE A 15 32.16 -1.97 0.69
C ILE A 15 31.98 -0.74 -0.19
N LEU A 16 30.75 -0.52 -0.67
CA LEU A 16 30.31 0.70 -1.34
C LEU A 16 30.66 1.90 -0.46
N GLY A 17 31.64 2.69 -0.92
CA GLY A 17 32.01 3.95 -0.30
C GLY A 17 30.88 4.96 -0.44
N TYR A 18 30.37 5.45 0.67
CA TYR A 18 29.50 6.62 0.70
C TYR A 18 30.31 7.87 0.33
N ASN A 19 29.95 8.53 -0.76
CA ASN A 19 30.47 9.87 -1.07
C ASN A 19 29.82 10.88 -0.13
N VAL A 20 30.53 11.24 0.95
CA VAL A 20 30.22 12.41 1.76
C VAL A 20 30.69 13.64 0.99
N CYS A 21 29.77 14.34 0.33
CA CYS A 21 30.09 15.63 -0.28
C CYS A 21 30.34 16.65 0.84
N GLY A 22 31.51 17.31 0.80
CA GLY A 22 32.05 18.11 1.90
C GLY A 22 31.09 19.17 2.45
N GLY A 23 30.83 19.08 3.76
CA GLY A 23 30.10 20.10 4.51
C GLY A 23 30.97 21.33 4.78
N CYS A 24 30.36 22.51 4.71
CA CYS A 24 31.00 23.75 5.13
C CYS A 24 31.00 23.81 6.68
N LEU A 25 32.15 23.64 7.33
CA LEU A 25 32.30 23.88 8.76
C LEU A 25 32.30 25.39 9.04
N LEU A 26 31.24 25.93 9.63
CA LEU A 26 31.25 27.26 10.21
C LEU A 26 31.67 27.16 11.69
N LEU A 27 32.93 27.49 11.96
CA LEU A 27 33.40 27.73 13.33
C LEU A 27 32.98 29.15 13.75
N HIS A 28 32.07 29.27 14.71
CA HIS A 28 31.91 30.50 15.49
C HIS A 28 32.56 30.32 16.85
N ILE A 29 33.76 30.89 17.01
CA ILE A 29 34.45 31.00 18.29
C ILE A 29 33.90 32.25 18.98
N CYS A 30 33.12 32.07 20.04
CA CYS A 30 32.78 33.13 20.97
C CYS A 30 33.78 33.07 22.15
N PRO A 31 34.55 34.13 22.46
CA PRO A 31 35.36 34.15 23.65
C PRO A 31 34.42 34.33 24.85
N PHE A 32 34.49 33.44 25.84
CA PHE A 32 33.59 33.32 27.01
C PHE A 32 32.37 32.38 26.87
N SER A 33 32.62 31.10 26.59
CA SER A 33 31.94 29.93 27.21
C SER A 33 32.31 28.67 26.43
N LEU A 34 32.87 27.66 27.11
CA LEU A 34 33.10 26.33 26.53
C LEU A 34 31.79 25.55 26.49
N SER A 35 30.99 25.78 25.45
CA SER A 35 29.94 24.84 25.03
C SER A 35 29.92 24.76 23.52
N VAL A 36 30.53 23.71 22.96
CA VAL A 36 30.54 23.43 21.52
C VAL A 36 29.25 22.68 21.18
N HIS A 37 28.25 23.38 20.63
CA HIS A 37 27.11 22.73 19.99
C HIS A 37 27.45 22.43 18.53
N TRP A 38 27.69 21.16 18.22
CA TRP A 38 27.84 20.69 16.84
C TRP A 38 26.46 20.59 16.20
N SER A 39 26.05 21.57 15.40
CA SER A 39 24.91 21.43 14.50
C SER A 39 25.45 21.04 13.13
N ILE A 40 25.52 19.74 12.87
CA ILE A 40 25.76 19.23 11.52
C ILE A 40 24.44 19.41 10.76
N LEU A 41 24.23 20.56 10.11
CA LEU A 41 23.25 20.67 9.02
C LEU A 41 23.81 19.92 7.81
N THR A 42 23.76 18.60 7.89
CA THR A 42 23.96 17.78 6.69
C THR A 42 22.66 17.89 5.91
N CYS A 43 22.71 18.61 4.80
CA CYS A 43 21.74 18.43 3.73
C CYS A 43 21.99 17.03 3.16
N VAL A 44 21.50 15.99 3.84
CA VAL A 44 21.62 14.61 3.37
C VAL A 44 20.59 14.44 2.27
N SER A 45 21.00 14.70 1.03
CA SER A 45 20.26 14.21 -0.12
C SER A 45 20.36 12.68 -0.11
N VAL A 46 19.29 12.00 0.30
CA VAL A 46 19.26 10.53 0.28
C VAL A 46 18.90 10.08 -1.14
N GLU A 47 19.83 9.43 -1.83
CA GLU A 47 19.54 8.82 -3.12
C GLU A 47 18.91 7.44 -2.94
N VAL A 48 17.74 7.23 -3.54
CA VAL A 48 17.07 5.92 -3.58
C VAL A 48 16.56 5.68 -5.00
N LYS A 49 16.44 4.42 -5.38
CA LYS A 49 15.91 3.98 -6.67
C LYS A 49 14.83 2.94 -6.43
N ASN A 50 13.90 2.83 -7.37
CA ASN A 50 12.95 1.73 -7.37
C ASN A 50 13.69 0.39 -7.40
N GLU A 51 13.23 -0.55 -6.60
CA GLU A 51 13.76 -1.91 -6.55
C GLU A 51 13.58 -2.61 -7.90
N PRO A 52 14.62 -3.28 -8.42
CA PRO A 52 14.49 -4.08 -9.63
C PRO A 52 13.47 -5.22 -9.45
N ILE A 53 12.62 -5.41 -10.46
CA ILE A 53 11.74 -6.57 -10.57
C ILE A 53 12.55 -7.74 -11.13
N LEU A 54 12.61 -8.85 -10.40
CA LEU A 54 13.32 -10.05 -10.82
C LEU A 54 12.49 -10.90 -11.79
N GLY A 55 13.19 -11.62 -12.68
CA GLY A 55 12.56 -12.36 -13.77
C GLY A 55 12.08 -13.78 -13.40
N PHE A 56 12.70 -14.44 -12.42
CA PHE A 56 12.40 -15.83 -12.02
C PHE A 56 12.45 -16.81 -13.21
N ASN A 57 13.43 -16.61 -14.09
CA ASN A 57 13.67 -17.48 -15.24
C ASN A 57 14.08 -18.89 -14.80
N GLU A 58 13.90 -19.89 -15.66
CA GLU A 58 14.40 -21.23 -15.38
C GLU A 58 15.92 -21.20 -15.17
N GLY A 59 16.39 -21.81 -14.08
CA GLY A 59 17.80 -21.84 -13.69
C GLY A 59 18.32 -20.59 -12.96
N SER A 60 17.49 -19.56 -12.74
CA SER A 60 17.94 -18.37 -11.99
C SER A 60 18.01 -18.62 -10.47
N PRO A 61 18.94 -17.96 -9.75
CA PRO A 61 19.09 -18.14 -8.30
C PRO A 61 17.80 -17.80 -7.53
N GLU A 62 17.15 -16.69 -7.88
CA GLU A 62 15.93 -16.24 -7.19
C GLU A 62 14.77 -17.22 -7.34
N ARG A 63 14.71 -17.96 -8.47
CA ARG A 63 13.72 -19.02 -8.66
C ARG A 63 14.01 -20.23 -7.79
N ALA A 64 15.28 -20.64 -7.67
CA ALA A 64 15.67 -21.74 -6.80
C ALA A 64 15.41 -21.44 -5.32
N GLU A 65 15.73 -20.22 -4.88
CA GLU A 65 15.47 -19.75 -3.52
C GLU A 65 13.97 -19.67 -3.22
N LEU A 66 13.17 -19.14 -4.15
CA LEU A 66 11.72 -19.10 -3.99
C LEU A 66 11.11 -20.50 -3.96
N GLN A 67 11.58 -21.42 -4.82
CA GLN A 67 11.12 -22.81 -4.80
C GLN A 67 11.40 -23.46 -3.44
N LYS A 68 12.60 -23.26 -2.89
CA LYS A 68 12.95 -23.73 -1.55
C LYS A 68 12.02 -23.13 -0.47
N ALA A 69 11.79 -21.81 -0.51
CA ALA A 69 10.90 -21.15 0.45
C ALA A 69 9.44 -21.65 0.36
N LEU A 70 8.95 -21.93 -0.85
CA LEU A 70 7.63 -22.53 -1.06
C LEU A 70 7.57 -23.95 -0.48
N ASP A 71 8.60 -24.76 -0.72
CA ASP A 71 8.70 -26.12 -0.16
C ASP A 71 8.78 -26.11 1.37
N ASP A 72 9.46 -25.12 1.95
CA ASP A 72 9.56 -24.93 3.39
C ASP A 72 8.21 -24.61 4.05
N LEU A 73 7.21 -24.12 3.29
CA LEU A 73 5.88 -23.80 3.81
C LEU A 73 4.85 -24.92 3.54
N LYS A 74 5.16 -25.90 2.68
CA LYS A 74 4.23 -26.99 2.35
C LYS A 74 3.86 -27.80 3.59
N GLY A 75 2.56 -27.89 3.85
CA GLY A 75 2.02 -28.70 4.95
C GLY A 75 2.32 -28.19 6.35
N LYS A 76 2.94 -27.00 6.49
CA LYS A 76 3.24 -26.38 7.78
C LYS A 76 2.16 -25.38 8.18
N THR A 77 1.97 -25.22 9.48
CA THR A 77 1.13 -24.19 10.09
C THR A 77 2.01 -23.33 11.01
N GLU A 78 2.18 -22.06 10.67
CA GLU A 78 2.89 -21.09 11.51
C GLU A 78 2.02 -20.67 12.70
N GLU A 79 2.60 -20.60 13.90
CA GLU A 79 1.91 -20.06 15.07
C GLU A 79 2.25 -18.57 15.21
N ILE A 80 1.25 -17.71 15.03
CA ILE A 80 1.42 -16.26 14.98
C ILE A 80 0.70 -15.64 16.18
N PRO A 81 1.43 -15.19 17.22
CA PRO A 81 0.85 -14.54 18.38
C PRO A 81 0.44 -13.09 18.08
N CYS A 82 -0.34 -12.48 18.98
CA CYS A 82 -0.28 -11.03 19.10
C CYS A 82 1.08 -10.63 19.70
N VAL A 83 1.63 -9.49 19.32
CA VAL A 83 2.88 -8.96 19.88
C VAL A 83 2.62 -7.59 20.50
N VAL A 84 2.78 -7.50 21.82
CA VAL A 84 2.67 -6.26 22.59
C VAL A 84 4.01 -5.98 23.27
N GLY A 85 4.75 -4.99 22.77
CA GLY A 85 6.15 -4.79 23.14
C GLY A 85 7.02 -5.94 22.62
N ASP A 86 7.59 -6.72 23.54
CA ASP A 86 8.29 -7.98 23.25
C ASP A 86 7.48 -9.22 23.65
N GLU A 87 6.29 -9.02 24.22
CA GLU A 87 5.46 -10.12 24.73
C GLU A 87 4.66 -10.75 23.59
N HIS A 88 4.85 -12.06 23.41
CA HIS A 88 4.01 -12.88 22.53
C HIS A 88 2.77 -13.35 23.31
N VAL A 89 1.61 -12.82 22.95
CA VAL A 89 0.35 -13.03 23.68
C VAL A 89 -0.61 -13.89 22.86
N TRP A 90 -1.22 -14.87 23.53
CA TRP A 90 -2.28 -15.71 22.99
C TRP A 90 -3.60 -15.50 23.73
N THR A 91 -4.68 -15.33 22.97
CA THR A 91 -6.05 -15.35 23.51
C THR A 91 -6.73 -16.68 23.19
N LYS A 92 -7.91 -16.90 23.78
CA LYS A 92 -8.72 -18.10 23.50
C LYS A 92 -9.38 -18.06 22.12
N ASP A 93 -9.45 -16.89 21.47
CA ASP A 93 -10.16 -16.73 20.20
C ASP A 93 -9.26 -17.07 19.01
N ILE A 94 -9.02 -18.38 18.84
CA ILE A 94 -8.14 -18.91 17.80
C ILE A 94 -8.77 -18.77 16.42
N ARG A 95 -7.93 -18.43 15.45
CA ARG A 95 -8.23 -18.25 14.03
C ARG A 95 -7.18 -18.93 13.18
N TYR A 96 -7.52 -19.13 11.91
CA TYR A 96 -6.61 -19.73 10.93
C TYR A 96 -6.60 -18.92 9.65
N GLN A 97 -5.42 -18.71 9.09
CA GLN A 97 -5.26 -18.33 7.69
C GLN A 97 -5.20 -19.61 6.85
N LEU A 98 -6.03 -19.70 5.83
CA LEU A 98 -6.05 -20.81 4.88
C LEU A 98 -5.30 -20.40 3.60
N SER A 99 -4.70 -21.36 2.91
CA SER A 99 -4.21 -21.13 1.55
C SER A 99 -5.41 -21.03 0.58
N PRO A 100 -5.57 -19.94 -0.21
CA PRO A 100 -6.78 -19.75 -1.01
C PRO A 100 -7.01 -20.83 -2.09
N PHE A 101 -5.93 -21.35 -2.68
CA PHE A 101 -5.98 -22.38 -3.72
C PHE A 101 -5.96 -23.82 -3.19
N ASN A 102 -5.75 -23.98 -1.88
CA ASN A 102 -5.85 -25.24 -1.15
C ASN A 102 -6.31 -24.97 0.28
N HIS A 103 -7.61 -24.70 0.47
CA HIS A 103 -8.14 -24.22 1.75
C HIS A 103 -8.08 -25.25 2.88
N SER A 104 -7.75 -26.51 2.57
CA SER A 104 -7.40 -27.54 3.56
C SER A 104 -6.06 -27.25 4.27
N HIS A 105 -5.15 -26.52 3.61
CA HIS A 105 -3.87 -26.10 4.17
C HIS A 105 -4.08 -24.87 5.06
N LYS A 106 -4.01 -25.08 6.37
CA LYS A 106 -3.94 -24.02 7.39
C LYS A 106 -2.52 -23.47 7.43
N LEU A 107 -2.26 -22.36 6.73
CA LEU A 107 -0.93 -21.77 6.66
C LEU A 107 -0.51 -21.17 8.01
N ALA A 108 -1.43 -20.51 8.71
CA ALA A 108 -1.16 -19.92 10.01
C ALA A 108 -2.30 -20.18 11.00
N LYS A 109 -1.94 -20.37 12.27
CA LYS A 109 -2.81 -20.31 13.44
C LYS A 109 -2.48 -19.04 14.20
N PHE A 110 -3.48 -18.21 14.46
CA PHE A 110 -3.31 -16.96 15.20
C PHE A 110 -4.47 -16.78 16.17
N CYS A 111 -4.47 -15.70 16.96
CA CYS A 111 -5.58 -15.36 17.85
C CYS A 111 -6.01 -13.91 17.65
N TYR A 112 -7.28 -13.62 17.90
CA TYR A 112 -7.73 -12.24 17.98
C TYR A 112 -7.43 -11.64 19.36
N ALA A 113 -6.83 -10.46 19.38
CA ALA A 113 -6.75 -9.60 20.54
C ALA A 113 -8.17 -9.19 20.96
N ASP A 114 -8.48 -9.42 22.23
CA ASP A 114 -9.70 -8.90 22.84
C ASP A 114 -9.52 -7.42 23.23
N LYS A 115 -10.61 -6.81 23.70
CA LYS A 115 -10.62 -5.40 24.11
C LYS A 115 -9.59 -5.11 25.20
N GLU A 116 -9.33 -6.05 26.11
CA GLU A 116 -8.37 -5.85 27.20
C GLU A 116 -6.94 -5.79 26.66
N LEU A 117 -6.56 -6.76 25.83
CA LEU A 117 -5.25 -6.79 25.18
C LEU A 117 -5.02 -5.58 24.28
N LEU A 118 -6.03 -5.15 23.53
CA LEU A 118 -5.96 -3.94 22.71
C LEU A 118 -5.72 -2.68 23.56
N ASN A 119 -6.40 -2.53 24.69
CA ASN A 119 -6.14 -1.40 25.60
C ASN A 119 -4.75 -1.46 26.23
N LYS A 120 -4.27 -2.65 26.62
CA LYS A 120 -2.88 -2.86 27.08
C LYS A 120 -1.88 -2.41 26.00
N ALA A 121 -2.11 -2.79 24.74
CA ALA A 121 -1.28 -2.39 23.60
C ALA A 121 -1.28 -0.87 23.37
N ILE A 122 -2.45 -0.21 23.46
CA ILE A 122 -2.58 1.26 23.36
C ILE A 122 -1.73 1.94 24.44
N LEU A 123 -1.90 1.56 25.69
CA LEU A 123 -1.20 2.20 26.81
C LEU A 123 0.32 2.02 26.73
N ALA A 124 0.78 0.81 26.37
CA ALA A 124 2.19 0.54 26.17
C ALA A 124 2.80 1.36 25.01
N SER A 125 2.06 1.49 23.90
CA SER A 125 2.48 2.34 22.78
C SER A 125 2.56 3.82 23.17
N VAL A 126 1.52 4.36 23.80
CA VAL A 126 1.50 5.77 24.23
C VAL A 126 2.65 6.08 25.19
N ALA A 127 3.01 5.14 26.07
CA ALA A 127 4.15 5.29 26.98
C ALA A 127 5.50 5.36 26.25
N ALA A 128 5.70 4.58 25.18
CA ALA A 128 6.93 4.56 24.39
C ALA A 128 7.05 5.73 23.39
N ARG A 129 5.93 6.40 23.07
CA ARG A 129 5.86 7.38 21.98
C ARG A 129 6.87 8.51 22.09
N ARG A 130 7.01 9.11 23.28
CA ARG A 130 7.81 10.33 23.45
C ARG A 130 9.30 10.10 23.14
N GLU A 131 9.85 8.98 23.59
CA GLU A 131 11.26 8.64 23.33
C GLU A 131 11.49 8.44 21.83
N TRP A 132 10.56 7.75 21.15
CA TRP A 132 10.65 7.51 19.71
C TRP A 132 10.49 8.78 18.87
N ASP A 133 9.54 9.64 19.23
CA ASP A 133 9.29 10.93 18.57
C ASP A 133 10.50 11.88 18.68
N LEU A 134 11.20 11.86 19.81
CA LEU A 134 12.41 12.67 20.04
C LEU A 134 13.67 12.13 19.35
N LYS A 135 13.66 10.88 18.87
CA LYS A 135 14.77 10.34 18.07
C LYS A 135 14.91 11.14 16.77
N PRO A 136 16.12 11.42 16.26
CA PRO A 136 16.27 12.08 14.96
C PRO A 136 15.53 11.33 13.84
N ILE A 137 15.03 12.04 12.82
CA ILE A 137 14.27 11.38 11.75
C ILE A 137 15.14 10.42 10.94
N GLN A 138 16.43 10.73 10.77
CA GLN A 138 17.42 9.91 10.08
C GLN A 138 17.59 8.55 10.77
N ASP A 139 17.59 8.60 12.09
CA ASP A 139 17.70 7.44 12.96
C ASP A 139 16.47 6.54 12.90
N ARG A 140 15.26 7.11 12.73
CA ARG A 140 14.03 6.35 12.48
C ARG A 140 13.99 5.81 11.05
N ALA A 141 14.42 6.62 10.08
CA ALA A 141 14.53 6.26 8.66
C ALA A 141 15.47 5.08 8.44
N GLN A 142 16.57 4.99 9.21
CA GLN A 142 17.52 3.89 9.13
C GLN A 142 16.90 2.52 9.40
N VAL A 143 15.86 2.44 10.25
CA VAL A 143 15.11 1.19 10.49
C VAL A 143 14.43 0.72 9.20
N LEU A 144 13.78 1.63 8.45
CA LEU A 144 13.11 1.29 7.20
C LEU A 144 14.11 1.02 6.06
N PHE A 145 15.22 1.75 5.98
CA PHE A 145 16.28 1.44 5.01
C PHE A 145 16.85 0.03 5.25
N LYS A 146 17.16 -0.32 6.50
CA LYS A 146 17.64 -1.66 6.84
C LYS A 146 16.59 -2.74 6.55
N ALA A 147 15.32 -2.48 6.85
CA ALA A 147 14.23 -3.40 6.53
C ALA A 147 14.12 -3.64 5.02
N ALA A 148 14.21 -2.57 4.22
CA ALA A 148 14.23 -2.66 2.77
C ALA A 148 15.39 -3.53 2.25
N ASP A 149 16.59 -3.38 2.79
CA ASP A 149 17.75 -4.19 2.37
C ASP A 149 17.64 -5.66 2.78
N ILE A 150 17.08 -5.94 3.97
CA ILE A 150 16.79 -7.31 4.40
C ILE A 150 15.78 -7.99 3.47
N ILE A 151 14.73 -7.28 3.05
CA ILE A 151 13.71 -7.79 2.11
C ILE A 151 14.30 -7.92 0.70
N SER A 152 15.13 -6.97 0.26
CA SER A 152 15.77 -6.98 -1.05
C SER A 152 16.68 -8.20 -1.22
N GLY A 153 17.41 -8.57 -0.16
CA GLY A 153 18.30 -9.74 -0.12
C GLY A 153 17.71 -10.94 0.62
N PRO A 154 18.17 -11.24 1.85
CA PRO A 154 18.03 -12.55 2.48
C PRO A 154 16.60 -12.98 2.81
N LYS A 155 15.63 -12.05 2.89
CA LYS A 155 14.23 -12.34 3.22
C LYS A 155 13.28 -12.29 2.02
N ARG A 156 13.79 -11.99 0.80
CA ARG A 156 12.95 -11.86 -0.40
C ARG A 156 12.11 -13.12 -0.64
N ALA A 157 12.77 -14.27 -0.78
CA ALA A 157 12.11 -15.54 -1.09
C ALA A 157 11.10 -15.96 -0.02
N GLU A 158 11.40 -15.75 1.27
CA GLU A 158 10.48 -16.07 2.38
C GLU A 158 9.18 -15.28 2.27
N ILE A 159 9.29 -13.95 2.14
CA ILE A 159 8.13 -13.06 2.10
C ILE A 159 7.31 -13.31 0.83
N LEU A 160 7.96 -13.52 -0.32
CA LEU A 160 7.29 -13.91 -1.55
C LEU A 160 6.52 -15.21 -1.38
N ALA A 161 7.14 -16.26 -0.83
CA ALA A 161 6.49 -17.56 -0.63
C ALA A 161 5.28 -17.47 0.31
N LYS A 162 5.41 -16.74 1.43
CA LYS A 162 4.31 -16.50 2.38
C LYS A 162 3.16 -15.75 1.72
N THR A 163 3.45 -14.76 0.87
CA THR A 163 2.43 -14.03 0.11
C THR A 163 1.79 -14.89 -0.98
N MET A 164 2.55 -15.70 -1.70
CA MET A 164 2.01 -16.61 -2.70
C MET A 164 1.04 -17.61 -2.06
N ILE A 165 1.47 -18.34 -1.03
CA ILE A 165 0.67 -19.41 -0.41
C ILE A 165 -0.50 -18.83 0.39
N GLY A 166 -0.25 -17.76 1.15
CA GLY A 166 -1.22 -17.19 2.08
C GLY A 166 -2.27 -16.29 1.41
N GLN A 167 -1.92 -15.64 0.30
CA GLN A 167 -2.81 -14.70 -0.38
C GLN A 167 -3.22 -15.18 -1.79
N GLY A 168 -2.63 -16.28 -2.31
CA GLY A 168 -2.96 -16.81 -3.63
C GLY A 168 -2.31 -16.06 -4.79
N LYS A 169 -1.19 -15.39 -4.54
CA LYS A 169 -0.45 -14.65 -5.58
C LYS A 169 0.40 -15.59 -6.43
N THR A 170 0.53 -15.25 -7.72
CA THR A 170 1.58 -15.81 -8.57
C THR A 170 2.91 -15.12 -8.26
N VAL A 171 4.00 -15.69 -8.76
CA VAL A 171 5.38 -15.20 -8.52
C VAL A 171 5.50 -13.71 -8.80
N VAL A 172 5.14 -13.28 -10.01
CA VAL A 172 5.24 -11.87 -10.40
C VAL A 172 4.34 -10.97 -9.54
N GLN A 173 3.17 -11.44 -9.13
CA GLN A 173 2.26 -10.65 -8.28
C GLN A 173 2.75 -10.52 -6.84
N ALA A 174 3.48 -11.52 -6.33
CA ALA A 174 4.14 -11.45 -5.04
C ALA A 174 5.42 -10.60 -5.10
N GLU A 175 6.20 -10.73 -6.17
CA GLU A 175 7.43 -9.96 -6.42
C GLU A 175 7.17 -8.45 -6.50
N ILE A 176 6.20 -8.03 -7.30
CA ILE A 176 5.90 -6.59 -7.46
C ILE A 176 5.28 -5.98 -6.20
N ASP A 177 4.70 -6.79 -5.31
CA ASP A 177 4.05 -6.34 -4.07
C ASP A 177 5.00 -6.48 -2.88
N ALA A 178 5.20 -7.71 -2.41
CA ALA A 178 5.80 -8.02 -1.12
C ALA A 178 7.32 -7.78 -1.11
N ALA A 179 7.96 -7.71 -2.28
CA ALA A 179 9.31 -7.20 -2.43
C ALA A 179 9.29 -5.75 -2.95
N ALA A 180 9.11 -5.53 -4.25
CA ALA A 180 9.44 -4.25 -4.87
C ALA A 180 8.65 -3.07 -4.31
N GLU A 181 7.31 -3.16 -4.24
CA GLU A 181 6.48 -2.07 -3.72
C GLU A 181 6.73 -1.83 -2.22
N LEU A 182 6.91 -2.87 -1.41
CA LEU A 182 7.22 -2.73 0.02
C LEU A 182 8.60 -2.10 0.27
N ILE A 183 9.63 -2.57 -0.45
CA ILE A 183 11.00 -2.03 -0.42
C ILE A 183 10.97 -0.55 -0.83
N ASP A 184 10.23 -0.23 -1.89
CA ASP A 184 10.12 1.13 -2.37
C ASP A 184 9.39 2.03 -1.38
N PHE A 185 8.28 1.58 -0.78
CA PHE A 185 7.63 2.34 0.29
C PHE A 185 8.61 2.67 1.42
N PHE A 186 9.38 1.69 1.88
CA PHE A 186 10.36 1.92 2.94
C PHE A 186 11.46 2.89 2.53
N ARG A 187 12.06 2.72 1.34
CA ARG A 187 13.14 3.60 0.86
C ARG A 187 12.65 5.01 0.56
N PHE A 188 11.58 5.15 -0.21
CA PHE A 188 11.08 6.46 -0.64
C PHE A 188 10.42 7.24 0.49
N ASN A 189 9.63 6.61 1.37
CA ASN A 189 9.07 7.34 2.52
C ASN A 189 10.18 7.80 3.48
N ALA A 190 11.19 6.96 3.72
CA ALA A 190 12.37 7.35 4.52
C ALA A 190 13.11 8.53 3.91
N LYS A 191 13.36 8.52 2.59
CA LYS A 191 13.89 9.68 1.85
C LYS A 191 13.01 10.92 2.04
N HIS A 192 11.70 10.82 1.77
CA HIS A 192 10.78 11.94 1.86
C HIS A 192 10.71 12.53 3.27
N ALA A 193 10.76 11.69 4.31
CA ALA A 193 10.79 12.12 5.69
C ALA A 193 12.09 12.88 6.03
N VAL A 194 13.27 12.38 5.63
CA VAL A 194 14.55 13.05 5.84
C VAL A 194 14.60 14.39 5.08
N GLU A 195 14.17 14.40 3.82
CA GLU A 195 14.15 15.62 3.00
C GLU A 195 13.14 16.66 3.52
N LEU A 196 12.05 16.23 4.16
CA LEU A 196 11.07 17.13 4.74
C LEU A 196 11.68 18.05 5.81
N GLU A 197 12.68 17.61 6.58
CA GLU A 197 13.34 18.46 7.59
C GLU A 197 14.06 19.69 6.98
N SER A 198 14.40 19.65 5.68
CA SER A 198 14.98 20.79 4.97
C SER A 198 13.98 21.92 4.68
N GLN A 199 12.68 21.66 4.80
CA GLN A 199 11.62 22.64 4.54
C GLN A 199 11.45 23.58 5.76
N GLN A 200 12.34 24.56 5.87
CA GLN A 200 12.40 25.51 7.00
C GLN A 200 11.78 26.88 6.66
N PRO A 201 11.15 27.58 7.62
CA PRO A 201 10.67 28.95 7.44
C PRO A 201 11.84 29.94 7.31
N LEU A 202 11.55 31.12 6.78
CA LEU A 202 12.53 32.20 6.71
C LEU A 202 12.82 32.79 8.09
N ASP A 203 14.08 33.16 8.31
CA ASP A 203 14.48 34.01 9.43
C ASP A 203 14.13 35.48 9.17
N SER A 204 14.08 36.27 10.24
CA SER A 204 13.89 37.71 10.20
C SER A 204 14.95 38.38 11.04
N ASP A 205 15.32 39.63 10.76
CA ASP A 205 16.32 40.36 11.55
C ASP A 205 16.08 40.24 13.07
N GLY A 206 17.08 39.74 13.79
CA GLY A 206 17.03 39.53 15.24
C GLY A 206 16.18 38.34 15.70
N SER A 207 15.70 37.46 14.81
CA SER A 207 15.02 36.21 15.18
C SER A 207 15.35 35.04 14.26
N THR A 208 15.45 33.84 14.83
CA THR A 208 15.58 32.58 14.09
C THR A 208 14.30 31.77 14.20
N ASN A 209 13.85 31.19 13.09
CA ASN A 209 12.69 30.33 13.02
C ASN A 209 13.11 28.89 12.69
N THR A 210 12.51 27.91 13.35
CA THR A 210 12.75 26.49 13.09
C THR A 210 11.44 25.73 13.08
N MET A 211 11.22 24.88 12.08
CA MET A 211 10.09 23.97 12.01
C MET A 211 10.51 22.57 12.45
N LEU A 212 9.82 22.06 13.48
CA LEU A 212 9.97 20.71 14.03
C LEU A 212 8.80 19.84 13.55
N TYR A 213 9.11 18.75 12.85
CA TYR A 213 8.11 17.80 12.35
C TYR A 213 7.80 16.71 13.39
N ARG A 214 7.04 17.09 14.43
CA ARG A 214 6.64 16.17 15.51
C ARG A 214 5.73 15.06 14.97
N GLY A 215 5.83 13.86 15.52
CA GLY A 215 4.78 12.85 15.40
C GLY A 215 3.46 13.34 16.02
N LEU A 216 2.36 12.66 15.72
CA LEU A 216 1.08 12.96 16.34
C LEU A 216 1.07 12.48 17.79
N GLU A 217 0.52 13.28 18.70
CA GLU A 217 0.38 12.90 20.10
C GLU A 217 -0.80 11.93 20.27
N GLY A 218 -0.48 10.70 20.69
CA GLY A 218 -1.43 9.59 20.80
C GLY A 218 -0.90 8.34 20.09
N PHE A 219 -1.81 7.52 19.56
CA PHE A 219 -1.46 6.36 18.73
C PHE A 219 -2.20 6.36 17.39
N ILE A 220 -1.64 5.65 16.42
CA ILE A 220 -2.23 5.43 15.09
C ILE A 220 -2.78 4.01 15.02
N ALA A 221 -3.98 3.86 14.50
CA ALA A 221 -4.53 2.55 14.16
C ALA A 221 -4.29 2.26 12.67
N ALA A 222 -3.42 1.30 12.36
CA ALA A 222 -3.19 0.83 11.00
C ALA A 222 -4.08 -0.39 10.71
N VAL A 223 -4.99 -0.27 9.75
CA VAL A 223 -5.95 -1.32 9.38
C VAL A 223 -5.68 -1.73 7.94
N ALA A 224 -5.01 -2.86 7.76
CA ALA A 224 -4.50 -3.31 6.47
C ALA A 224 -5.45 -4.27 5.74
N PRO A 225 -5.47 -4.25 4.39
CA PRO A 225 -6.25 -5.16 3.57
C PRO A 225 -5.46 -6.46 3.31
N PHE A 226 -6.09 -7.43 2.65
CA PHE A 226 -5.43 -8.71 2.32
C PHE A 226 -4.59 -8.67 1.05
N ASN A 227 -4.89 -7.73 0.14
CA ASN A 227 -4.54 -7.85 -1.27
C ASN A 227 -3.10 -7.43 -1.58
N PHE A 228 -2.46 -6.66 -0.72
CA PHE A 228 -1.05 -6.28 -0.83
C PHE A 228 -0.37 -6.36 0.53
N THR A 229 0.71 -7.14 0.58
CA THR A 229 1.60 -7.20 1.74
C THR A 229 2.28 -5.86 1.95
N ALA A 230 2.65 -5.17 0.86
CA ALA A 230 3.26 -3.86 0.88
C ALA A 230 2.40 -2.81 1.59
N ILE A 231 1.08 -2.82 1.34
CA ILE A 231 0.15 -1.88 1.96
C ILE A 231 0.15 -2.06 3.48
N GLY A 232 0.15 -3.29 3.99
CA GLY A 232 0.23 -3.54 5.44
C GLY A 232 1.50 -2.94 6.07
N GLY A 233 2.65 -3.20 5.46
CA GLY A 233 3.93 -2.63 5.88
C GLY A 233 3.95 -1.11 5.81
N ASN A 234 3.42 -0.50 4.75
CA ASN A 234 3.37 0.94 4.57
C ASN A 234 2.41 1.64 5.56
N LEU A 235 1.21 1.07 5.77
CA LEU A 235 0.20 1.66 6.66
C LEU A 235 0.69 1.75 8.11
N ALA A 236 1.50 0.79 8.56
CA ALA A 236 2.10 0.79 9.89
C ALA A 236 3.47 1.48 9.93
N GLY A 237 4.32 1.22 8.95
CA GLY A 237 5.70 1.71 8.89
C GLY A 237 5.81 3.22 8.68
N THR A 238 4.97 3.81 7.84
CA THR A 238 5.06 5.25 7.53
C THR A 238 4.68 6.15 8.70
N PRO A 239 3.59 5.91 9.45
CA PRO A 239 3.37 6.66 10.68
C PRO A 239 4.48 6.42 11.71
N ALA A 240 4.97 5.19 11.86
CA ALA A 240 6.08 4.89 12.77
C ALA A 240 7.35 5.69 12.42
N LEU A 241 7.71 5.77 11.13
CA LEU A 241 8.81 6.61 10.63
C LEU A 241 8.68 8.08 11.06
N MET A 242 7.46 8.62 11.05
CA MET A 242 7.18 10.01 11.42
C MET A 242 7.09 10.24 12.95
N GLY A 243 7.60 9.33 13.77
CA GLY A 243 7.64 9.46 15.23
C GLY A 243 6.35 9.04 15.94
N ASN A 244 5.44 8.37 15.24
CA ASN A 244 4.21 7.85 15.84
C ASN A 244 4.42 6.44 16.41
N VAL A 245 3.47 6.00 17.23
CA VAL A 245 3.30 4.61 17.67
C VAL A 245 2.00 4.05 17.09
N VAL A 246 1.98 2.75 16.82
CA VAL A 246 0.98 2.14 15.94
C VAL A 246 0.43 0.85 16.53
N LEU A 247 -0.89 0.70 16.51
CA LEU A 247 -1.55 -0.59 16.60
C LEU A 247 -1.85 -1.08 15.18
N TRP A 248 -1.15 -2.12 14.75
CA TRP A 248 -1.35 -2.72 13.44
C TRP A 248 -2.28 -3.92 13.55
N LYS A 249 -3.49 -3.77 13.01
CA LYS A 249 -4.41 -4.86 12.75
C LYS A 249 -4.22 -5.33 11.29
N PRO A 250 -3.45 -6.41 11.05
CA PRO A 250 -3.34 -6.99 9.72
C PRO A 250 -4.68 -7.58 9.24
N SER A 251 -4.72 -7.96 7.97
CA SER A 251 -5.82 -8.78 7.46
C SER A 251 -5.61 -10.24 7.83
N ASP A 252 -6.67 -10.91 8.26
CA ASP A 252 -6.68 -12.33 8.62
C ASP A 252 -6.13 -13.22 7.50
N THR A 253 -6.43 -12.87 6.26
CA THR A 253 -6.04 -13.62 5.06
C THR A 253 -4.69 -13.19 4.49
N ALA A 254 -3.93 -12.33 5.18
CA ALA A 254 -2.55 -11.98 4.87
C ALA A 254 -1.62 -12.11 6.10
N MET A 255 -2.02 -12.91 7.10
CA MET A 255 -1.39 -12.96 8.41
C MET A 255 0.09 -13.38 8.37
N SER A 256 0.41 -14.48 7.69
CA SER A 256 1.78 -15.02 7.63
C SER A 256 2.77 -14.04 6.99
N ALA A 257 2.39 -13.43 5.86
CA ALA A 257 3.21 -12.41 5.21
C ALA A 257 3.33 -11.13 6.06
N SER A 258 2.24 -10.68 6.68
CA SER A 258 2.25 -9.51 7.57
C SER A 258 3.16 -9.72 8.79
N TYR A 259 3.13 -10.91 9.39
CA TYR A 259 3.99 -11.24 10.52
C TYR A 259 5.47 -11.34 10.11
N ALA A 260 5.77 -11.85 8.91
CA ALA A 260 7.13 -11.83 8.37
C ALA A 260 7.66 -10.40 8.21
N VAL A 261 6.84 -9.48 7.66
CA VAL A 261 7.19 -8.06 7.55
C VAL A 261 7.37 -7.42 8.93
N TYR A 262 6.49 -7.74 9.89
CA TYR A 262 6.63 -7.30 11.28
C TYR A 262 7.98 -7.72 11.87
N ASN A 263 8.35 -9.00 11.74
CA ASN A 263 9.62 -9.51 12.25
C ASN A 263 10.82 -8.84 11.57
N VAL A 264 10.76 -8.60 10.26
CA VAL A 264 11.82 -7.84 9.57
C VAL A 264 11.98 -6.44 10.15
N LEU A 265 10.89 -5.73 10.46
CA LEU A 265 10.95 -4.41 11.10
C LEU A 265 11.61 -4.50 12.48
N ARG A 266 11.27 -5.51 13.28
CA ARG A 266 11.90 -5.76 14.59
C ARG A 266 13.39 -6.05 14.46
N ASP A 267 13.78 -6.96 13.55
CA ASP A 267 15.18 -7.31 13.26
C ASP A 267 15.98 -6.12 12.69
N SER A 268 15.28 -5.16 12.09
CA SER A 268 15.85 -3.90 11.60
C SER A 268 16.09 -2.86 12.69
N GLY A 269 15.74 -3.16 13.95
CA GLY A 269 15.96 -2.27 15.08
C GLY A 269 14.73 -1.44 15.46
N LEU A 270 13.53 -1.80 14.98
CA LEU A 270 12.31 -1.17 15.48
C LEU A 270 12.13 -1.49 16.98
N PRO A 271 12.11 -0.47 17.87
CA PRO A 271 11.98 -0.71 19.30
C PRO A 271 10.65 -1.39 19.66
N PRO A 272 10.57 -2.08 20.82
CA PRO A 272 9.30 -2.57 21.33
C PRO A 272 8.31 -1.42 21.51
N ASN A 273 7.02 -1.73 21.42
CA ASN A 273 5.89 -0.82 21.59
C ASN A 273 5.69 0.26 20.51
N ILE A 274 6.58 0.36 19.51
CA ILE A 274 6.40 1.30 18.39
C ILE A 274 5.35 0.81 17.40
N ILE A 275 5.41 -0.47 17.04
CA ILE A 275 4.33 -1.15 16.31
C ILE A 275 3.90 -2.37 17.13
N GLN A 276 2.63 -2.40 17.51
CA GLN A 276 2.00 -3.55 18.14
C GLN A 276 1.33 -4.40 17.05
N PHE A 277 1.64 -5.69 16.99
CA PHE A 277 1.04 -6.61 16.03
C PHE A 277 -0.19 -7.26 16.66
N VAL A 278 -1.37 -6.73 16.35
CA VAL A 278 -2.61 -7.06 17.06
C VAL A 278 -3.71 -7.51 16.09
N PRO A 279 -3.63 -8.74 15.54
CA PRO A 279 -4.76 -9.37 14.86
C PRO A 279 -6.00 -9.29 15.76
N ALA A 280 -7.14 -8.89 15.22
CA ALA A 280 -8.35 -8.70 16.00
C ALA A 280 -9.59 -8.77 15.11
N ASP A 281 -10.75 -9.08 15.70
CA ASP A 281 -12.03 -8.92 15.03
C ASP A 281 -12.22 -7.45 14.62
N GLY A 282 -12.68 -7.21 13.40
CA GLY A 282 -12.77 -5.86 12.82
C GLY A 282 -13.63 -4.92 13.65
N PRO A 283 -14.88 -5.28 13.96
CA PRO A 283 -15.73 -4.54 14.88
C PRO A 283 -15.10 -4.29 16.25
N VAL A 284 -14.57 -5.31 16.93
CA VAL A 284 -13.95 -5.16 18.26
C VAL A 284 -12.76 -4.19 18.21
N PHE A 285 -11.91 -4.30 17.19
CA PHE A 285 -10.77 -3.38 17.00
C PHE A 285 -11.25 -1.95 16.81
N GLY A 286 -12.18 -1.72 15.87
CA GLY A 286 -12.73 -0.40 15.57
C GLY A 286 -13.41 0.25 16.78
N ASP A 287 -14.21 -0.51 17.53
CA ASP A 287 -14.88 -0.03 18.72
C ASP A 287 -13.86 0.33 19.83
N THR A 288 -12.81 -0.47 19.98
CA THR A 288 -11.79 -0.23 21.00
C THR A 288 -10.93 0.99 20.68
N ILE A 289 -10.38 1.09 19.46
CA ILE A 289 -9.51 2.21 19.08
C ILE A 289 -10.26 3.55 19.07
N THR A 290 -11.52 3.57 18.62
CA THR A 290 -12.33 4.81 18.56
C THR A 290 -12.90 5.22 19.92
N SER A 291 -12.83 4.35 20.94
CA SER A 291 -13.22 4.70 22.31
C SER A 291 -12.06 5.25 23.15
N SER A 292 -10.83 5.27 22.62
CA SER A 292 -9.65 5.74 23.35
C SER A 292 -9.44 7.24 23.18
N GLU A 293 -9.25 7.97 24.28
CA GLU A 293 -8.90 9.41 24.26
C GLU A 293 -7.57 9.72 23.54
N HIS A 294 -6.73 8.69 23.37
CA HIS A 294 -5.40 8.79 22.76
C HIS A 294 -5.37 8.52 21.26
N LEU A 295 -6.51 8.26 20.62
CA LEU A 295 -6.53 8.03 19.17
C LEU A 295 -6.08 9.31 18.44
N ALA A 296 -4.96 9.25 17.74
CA ALA A 296 -4.42 10.37 16.96
C ALA A 296 -4.72 10.25 15.47
N GLY A 297 -4.94 9.03 14.99
CA GLY A 297 -5.30 8.80 13.60
C GLY A 297 -5.61 7.35 13.25
N ILE A 298 -6.26 7.18 12.10
CA ILE A 298 -6.57 5.89 11.50
C ILE A 298 -5.96 5.90 10.10
N ASN A 299 -5.13 4.90 9.82
CA ASN A 299 -4.55 4.66 8.50
C ASN A 299 -5.16 3.39 7.92
N PHE A 300 -6.13 3.54 7.02
CA PHE A 300 -7.03 2.47 6.60
C PHE A 300 -6.87 2.15 5.12
N THR A 301 -6.93 0.87 4.77
CA THR A 301 -7.28 0.45 3.41
C THR A 301 -8.24 -0.73 3.49
N GLY A 302 -9.34 -0.66 2.75
CA GLY A 302 -10.39 -1.67 2.79
C GLY A 302 -11.71 -1.19 2.19
N SER A 303 -12.84 -1.71 2.65
CA SER A 303 -14.15 -1.40 2.06
C SER A 303 -14.69 -0.02 2.48
N VAL A 304 -15.40 0.66 1.57
CA VAL A 304 -16.16 1.91 1.87
C VAL A 304 -17.03 1.82 3.13
N PRO A 305 -17.86 0.78 3.35
CA PRO A 305 -18.75 0.74 4.51
C PRO A 305 -17.99 0.73 5.85
N THR A 306 -16.88 -0.02 5.92
CA THR A 306 -16.02 -0.09 7.11
C THR A 306 -15.35 1.26 7.38
N PHE A 307 -14.83 1.92 6.34
CA PHE A 307 -14.23 3.25 6.49
C PHE A 307 -15.23 4.29 6.99
N LYS A 308 -16.43 4.32 6.38
CA LYS A 308 -17.53 5.21 6.83
C LYS A 308 -17.96 4.92 8.26
N ARG A 309 -17.98 3.65 8.68
CA ARG A 309 -18.27 3.28 10.07
C ARG A 309 -17.22 3.86 11.01
N LEU A 310 -15.94 3.62 10.77
CA LEU A 310 -14.84 4.15 11.61
C LEU A 310 -14.90 5.67 11.69
N TRP A 311 -15.11 6.35 10.56
CA TRP A 311 -15.25 7.81 10.54
C TRP A 311 -16.43 8.28 11.39
N LYS A 312 -17.60 7.64 11.28
CA LYS A 312 -18.77 7.97 12.12
C LYS A 312 -18.50 7.77 13.60
N GLN A 313 -17.78 6.70 13.97
CA GLN A 313 -17.41 6.45 15.36
C GLN A 313 -16.46 7.52 15.89
N VAL A 314 -15.47 7.94 15.09
CA VAL A 314 -14.62 9.10 15.43
C VAL A 314 -15.47 10.35 15.62
N ALA A 315 -16.39 10.65 14.71
CA ALA A 315 -17.26 11.81 14.83
C ALA A 315 -18.15 11.78 16.09
N GLN A 316 -18.65 10.60 16.46
CA GLN A 316 -19.49 10.40 17.66
C GLN A 316 -18.72 10.59 18.97
N ASN A 317 -17.41 10.35 18.98
CA ASN A 317 -16.57 10.37 20.18
C ASN A 317 -15.63 11.59 20.22
N LEU A 318 -15.88 12.64 19.43
CA LEU A 318 -14.98 13.80 19.32
C LEU A 318 -14.62 14.44 20.67
N ASP A 319 -15.56 14.49 21.62
CA ASP A 319 -15.36 15.09 22.94
C ASP A 319 -14.41 14.28 23.85
N VAL A 320 -14.09 13.03 23.48
CA VAL A 320 -13.21 12.15 24.26
C VAL A 320 -11.75 12.35 23.89
N TYR A 321 -11.44 12.81 22.67
CA TYR A 321 -10.07 12.80 22.17
C TYR A 321 -9.25 14.00 22.62
N LYS A 322 -7.95 13.77 22.92
CA LYS A 322 -6.99 14.86 23.20
C LYS A 322 -6.67 15.70 21.96
N ASN A 323 -6.74 15.06 20.79
CA ASN A 323 -6.47 15.65 19.48
C ASN A 323 -7.55 15.23 18.50
N PHE A 324 -7.84 16.04 17.47
CA PHE A 324 -8.73 15.63 16.39
C PHE A 324 -8.11 14.48 15.58
N PRO A 325 -8.67 13.25 15.62
CA PRO A 325 -8.04 12.12 14.95
C PRO A 325 -7.97 12.31 13.44
N ARG A 326 -6.81 12.07 12.85
CA ARG A 326 -6.60 12.13 11.40
C ARG A 326 -7.03 10.81 10.76
N VAL A 327 -8.06 10.85 9.93
CA VAL A 327 -8.57 9.65 9.23
C VAL A 327 -8.08 9.69 7.77
N ALA A 328 -7.27 8.69 7.39
CA ALA A 328 -6.82 8.45 6.02
C ALA A 328 -7.34 7.09 5.54
N GLY A 329 -7.88 7.03 4.33
CA GLY A 329 -8.52 5.82 3.82
C GLY A 329 -8.45 5.67 2.31
N GLU A 330 -8.00 4.50 1.85
CA GLU A 330 -8.16 4.03 0.48
C GLU A 330 -9.24 2.93 0.44
N CYS A 331 -10.26 3.11 -0.40
CA CYS A 331 -11.56 2.43 -0.25
C CYS A 331 -12.04 1.65 -1.49
N GLY A 332 -11.13 1.27 -2.40
CA GLY A 332 -11.46 0.49 -3.59
C GLY A 332 -11.92 1.33 -4.78
N GLY A 333 -12.33 0.65 -5.86
CA GLY A 333 -12.65 1.30 -7.11
C GLY A 333 -13.51 0.49 -8.09
N LYS A 334 -14.11 1.21 -9.04
CA LYS A 334 -14.75 0.61 -10.23
C LYS A 334 -14.07 1.15 -11.49
N ASN A 335 -12.88 0.61 -11.74
CA ASN A 335 -11.93 1.16 -12.69
C ASN A 335 -12.32 0.84 -14.13
N PHE A 336 -11.99 1.75 -15.03
CA PHE A 336 -12.41 1.68 -16.42
C PHE A 336 -11.23 1.62 -17.40
N HIS A 337 -11.43 0.91 -18.51
CA HIS A 337 -10.66 1.11 -19.73
C HIS A 337 -11.60 1.68 -20.80
N PHE A 338 -11.29 2.88 -21.30
CA PHE A 338 -11.96 3.48 -22.43
C PHE A 338 -11.08 3.33 -23.66
N VAL A 339 -11.69 2.87 -24.76
CA VAL A 339 -11.02 2.65 -26.03
C VAL A 339 -11.61 3.59 -27.05
N HIS A 340 -10.77 4.33 -27.77
CA HIS A 340 -11.17 5.11 -28.93
C HIS A 340 -10.88 4.33 -30.22
N LYS A 341 -11.56 4.66 -31.33
CA LYS A 341 -11.36 3.99 -32.63
C LYS A 341 -9.93 4.06 -33.18
N SER A 342 -9.11 4.98 -32.68
CA SER A 342 -7.68 5.08 -33.02
C SER A 342 -6.75 4.27 -32.11
N ALA A 343 -7.28 3.46 -31.19
CA ALA A 343 -6.48 2.67 -30.28
C ALA A 343 -5.66 1.57 -30.98
N ASP A 344 -4.51 1.25 -30.40
CA ASP A 344 -3.79 0.02 -30.74
C ASP A 344 -4.52 -1.19 -30.12
N VAL A 345 -5.10 -2.04 -30.97
CA VAL A 345 -5.93 -3.18 -30.56
C VAL A 345 -5.16 -4.17 -29.69
N GLN A 346 -3.89 -4.44 -30.01
CA GLN A 346 -3.08 -5.41 -29.27
C GLN A 346 -2.80 -4.94 -27.84
N SER A 347 -2.48 -3.66 -27.67
CA SER A 347 -2.27 -3.03 -26.36
C SER A 347 -3.56 -3.00 -25.54
N VAL A 348 -4.71 -2.71 -26.16
CA VAL A 348 -6.02 -2.77 -25.50
C VAL A 348 -6.30 -4.17 -24.96
N VAL A 349 -6.16 -5.19 -25.81
CA VAL A 349 -6.44 -6.59 -25.44
C VAL A 349 -5.51 -7.03 -24.31
N THR A 350 -4.19 -6.86 -24.48
CA THR A 350 -3.19 -7.31 -23.50
C THR A 350 -3.31 -6.55 -22.17
N GLY A 351 -3.43 -5.23 -22.24
CA GLY A 351 -3.57 -4.37 -21.06
C GLY A 351 -4.84 -4.66 -20.28
N THR A 352 -5.96 -4.92 -20.99
CA THR A 352 -7.25 -5.24 -20.34
C THR A 352 -7.23 -6.62 -19.70
N ILE A 353 -6.69 -7.65 -20.36
CA ILE A 353 -6.52 -8.98 -19.77
C ILE A 353 -5.72 -8.90 -18.46
N ARG A 354 -4.57 -8.21 -18.48
CA ARG A 354 -3.74 -8.04 -17.28
C ARG A 354 -4.48 -7.27 -16.19
N SER A 355 -5.07 -6.12 -16.54
CA SER A 355 -5.76 -5.28 -15.56
C SER A 355 -6.95 -5.97 -14.89
N ALA A 356 -7.74 -6.73 -15.64
CA ALA A 356 -8.95 -7.36 -15.15
C ALA A 356 -8.68 -8.66 -14.36
N PHE A 357 -7.65 -9.42 -14.74
CA PHE A 357 -7.53 -10.81 -14.30
C PHE A 357 -6.25 -11.13 -13.52
N GLU A 358 -5.20 -10.31 -13.57
CA GLU A 358 -4.04 -10.52 -12.69
C GLU A 358 -4.49 -10.54 -11.23
N TYR A 359 -3.97 -11.50 -10.47
CA TYR A 359 -4.37 -11.74 -9.08
C TYR A 359 -5.90 -11.91 -8.90
N GLY A 360 -6.57 -12.46 -9.91
CA GLY A 360 -8.01 -12.70 -9.90
C GLY A 360 -8.82 -11.42 -9.82
N GLY A 361 -8.31 -10.29 -10.33
CA GLY A 361 -8.98 -8.99 -10.25
C GLY A 361 -9.08 -8.44 -8.83
N GLN A 362 -8.34 -9.00 -7.87
CA GLN A 362 -8.36 -8.59 -6.46
C GLN A 362 -7.41 -7.42 -6.18
N LYS A 363 -7.47 -6.40 -7.05
CA LYS A 363 -6.73 -5.14 -6.90
C LYS A 363 -7.74 -4.00 -6.88
N CYS A 364 -7.53 -3.02 -6.02
CA CYS A 364 -8.36 -1.80 -5.99
C CYS A 364 -8.38 -1.09 -7.35
N SER A 365 -7.33 -1.28 -8.15
CA SER A 365 -7.12 -0.70 -9.49
C SER A 365 -7.54 -1.60 -10.67
N ALA A 366 -8.03 -2.82 -10.42
CA ALA A 366 -8.38 -3.76 -11.49
C ALA A 366 -9.47 -3.20 -12.42
N CYS A 367 -9.25 -3.28 -13.73
CA CYS A 367 -10.26 -2.91 -14.72
C CYS A 367 -11.45 -3.87 -14.63
N SER A 368 -12.64 -3.35 -14.40
CA SER A 368 -13.87 -4.15 -14.32
C SER A 368 -14.99 -3.63 -15.22
N ARG A 369 -14.78 -2.51 -15.90
CA ARG A 369 -15.66 -1.97 -16.92
C ARG A 369 -14.86 -1.46 -18.12
N MET A 370 -15.17 -1.96 -19.30
CA MET A 370 -14.53 -1.57 -20.56
C MET A 370 -15.56 -0.91 -21.46
N TYR A 371 -15.18 0.19 -22.10
CA TYR A 371 -16.00 0.92 -23.06
C TYR A 371 -15.29 0.88 -24.41
N VAL A 372 -15.91 0.28 -25.42
CA VAL A 372 -15.27 -0.04 -26.71
C VAL A 372 -16.13 0.37 -27.90
N PRO A 373 -15.57 0.99 -28.95
CA PRO A 373 -16.36 1.38 -30.11
C PRO A 373 -16.75 0.14 -30.91
N ASP A 374 -17.95 0.16 -31.47
CA ASP A 374 -18.49 -0.86 -32.36
C ASP A 374 -17.56 -1.21 -33.53
N SER A 375 -16.85 -0.22 -34.09
CA SER A 375 -15.89 -0.39 -35.17
C SER A 375 -14.67 -1.27 -34.82
N LEU A 376 -14.24 -1.28 -33.55
CA LEU A 376 -13.13 -2.14 -33.09
C LEU A 376 -13.60 -3.37 -32.32
N TRP A 377 -14.86 -3.43 -31.88
CA TRP A 377 -15.35 -4.52 -31.04
C TRP A 377 -15.14 -5.92 -31.62
N PRO A 378 -15.38 -6.20 -32.93
CA PRO A 378 -15.15 -7.53 -33.48
C PRO A 378 -13.70 -8.01 -33.30
N GLN A 379 -12.71 -7.14 -33.53
CA GLN A 379 -11.29 -7.46 -33.42
C GLN A 379 -10.87 -7.63 -31.96
N ILE A 380 -11.28 -6.70 -31.09
CA ILE A 380 -10.98 -6.73 -29.66
C ILE A 380 -11.62 -7.94 -28.99
N LYS A 381 -12.90 -8.21 -29.28
CA LYS A 381 -13.63 -9.39 -28.76
C LYS A 381 -12.89 -10.66 -29.12
N GLN A 382 -12.50 -10.83 -30.38
CA GLN A 382 -11.76 -12.01 -30.82
C GLN A 382 -10.43 -12.14 -30.07
N GLY A 383 -9.63 -11.05 -29.99
CA GLY A 383 -8.36 -11.06 -29.25
C GLY A 383 -8.52 -11.39 -27.76
N LEU A 384 -9.54 -10.84 -27.09
CA LEU A 384 -9.85 -11.16 -25.71
C LEU A 384 -10.21 -12.64 -25.53
N LEU A 385 -11.06 -13.19 -26.41
CA LEU A 385 -11.47 -14.60 -26.37
C LEU A 385 -10.32 -15.56 -26.66
N ASP A 386 -9.40 -15.19 -27.55
CA ASP A 386 -8.27 -16.04 -27.89
C ASP A 386 -7.20 -16.08 -26.80
N ILE A 387 -6.95 -14.96 -26.11
CA ILE A 387 -6.11 -14.98 -24.90
C ILE A 387 -6.83 -15.69 -23.75
N HIS A 388 -8.14 -15.47 -23.57
CA HIS A 388 -8.94 -16.09 -22.50
C HIS A 388 -8.79 -17.62 -22.49
N LYS A 389 -8.88 -18.27 -23.65
CA LYS A 389 -8.69 -19.74 -23.80
C LYS A 389 -7.32 -20.24 -23.35
N GLN A 390 -6.31 -19.37 -23.30
CA GLN A 390 -4.94 -19.71 -22.92
C GLN A 390 -4.65 -19.43 -21.45
N LEU A 391 -5.53 -18.69 -20.75
CA LEU A 391 -5.31 -18.33 -19.35
C LEU A 391 -5.39 -19.55 -18.45
N LYS A 392 -4.32 -19.80 -17.71
CA LYS A 392 -4.28 -20.87 -16.71
C LYS A 392 -4.64 -20.35 -15.33
N VAL A 393 -5.62 -21.01 -14.70
CA VAL A 393 -6.02 -20.77 -13.32
C VAL A 393 -5.61 -21.98 -12.48
N GLY A 394 -4.75 -21.79 -11.48
CA GLY A 394 -4.14 -22.91 -10.75
C GLY A 394 -3.15 -22.48 -9.68
N ASP A 395 -2.23 -23.38 -9.33
CA ASP A 395 -1.19 -23.21 -8.30
C ASP A 395 0.24 -23.53 -8.80
N ASP A 396 0.42 -23.78 -10.11
CA ASP A 396 1.74 -24.08 -10.72
C ASP A 396 2.45 -22.84 -11.30
N TRP A 397 3.74 -22.98 -11.67
CA TRP A 397 4.58 -21.90 -12.21
C TRP A 397 4.08 -21.27 -13.52
N SER A 398 3.24 -21.97 -14.28
CA SER A 398 2.64 -21.49 -15.54
C SER A 398 1.29 -20.79 -15.33
N THR A 399 0.82 -20.72 -14.08
CA THR A 399 -0.44 -20.09 -13.69
C THR A 399 -0.42 -18.59 -13.99
N PHE A 400 -1.48 -18.08 -14.61
CA PHE A 400 -1.66 -16.64 -14.82
C PHE A 400 -2.22 -15.94 -13.58
N PHE A 401 -3.23 -16.53 -12.94
CA PHE A 401 -3.70 -16.15 -11.60
C PHE A 401 -4.32 -17.35 -10.87
N SER A 402 -4.48 -17.26 -9.55
CA SER A 402 -4.96 -18.38 -8.72
C SER A 402 -6.39 -18.15 -8.17
N ALA A 403 -6.76 -18.91 -7.14
CA ALA A 403 -8.01 -18.74 -6.41
C ALA A 403 -8.18 -17.32 -5.82
N VAL A 404 -9.43 -16.93 -5.60
CA VAL A 404 -9.77 -15.72 -4.83
C VAL A 404 -9.57 -15.96 -3.33
N ILE A 405 -9.45 -14.89 -2.54
CA ILE A 405 -8.83 -14.96 -1.20
C ILE A 405 -9.54 -15.87 -0.19
N ASP A 406 -10.87 -15.87 -0.15
CA ASP A 406 -11.66 -16.56 0.87
C ASP A 406 -13.07 -16.94 0.38
N ASP A 407 -13.78 -17.68 1.23
CA ASP A 407 -15.14 -18.14 1.00
C ASP A 407 -16.14 -16.98 0.83
N LYS A 408 -15.97 -15.88 1.57
CA LYS A 408 -16.79 -14.67 1.46
C LYS A 408 -16.63 -14.01 0.09
N SER A 409 -15.40 -13.90 -0.40
CA SER A 409 -15.09 -13.35 -1.72
C SER A 409 -15.60 -14.26 -2.82
N PHE A 410 -15.40 -15.57 -2.70
CA PHE A 410 -15.98 -16.56 -3.61
C PHE A 410 -17.51 -16.43 -3.70
N ALA A 411 -18.19 -16.39 -2.55
CA ALA A 411 -19.64 -16.28 -2.50
C ALA A 411 -20.15 -14.96 -3.09
N ARG A 412 -19.46 -13.84 -2.85
CA ARG A 412 -19.77 -12.54 -3.46
C ARG A 412 -19.64 -12.58 -4.98
N ILE A 413 -18.54 -13.12 -5.49
CA ILE A 413 -18.30 -13.19 -6.94
C ILE A 413 -19.29 -14.13 -7.61
N LYS A 414 -19.57 -15.30 -7.01
CA LYS A 414 -20.57 -16.23 -7.50
C LYS A 414 -21.95 -15.56 -7.64
N LYS A 415 -22.37 -14.74 -6.68
CA LYS A 415 -23.62 -13.96 -6.79
C LYS A 415 -23.64 -13.03 -8.01
N TRP A 416 -22.52 -12.38 -8.33
CA TRP A 416 -22.42 -11.55 -9.54
C TRP A 416 -22.44 -12.37 -10.83
N LEU A 417 -21.86 -13.57 -10.83
CA LEU A 417 -21.96 -14.49 -11.97
C LEU A 417 -23.39 -15.00 -12.16
N ASP A 418 -24.10 -15.31 -11.07
CA ASP A 418 -25.50 -15.73 -11.10
C ASP A 418 -26.41 -14.57 -11.58
N HIS A 419 -26.16 -13.34 -11.11
CA HIS A 419 -26.80 -12.13 -11.61
C HIS A 419 -26.60 -11.97 -13.12
N ALA A 420 -25.37 -12.10 -13.61
CA ALA A 420 -25.04 -12.01 -15.03
C ALA A 420 -25.72 -13.08 -15.89
N LYS A 421 -26.00 -14.27 -15.35
CA LYS A 421 -26.77 -15.33 -16.03
C LYS A 421 -28.27 -15.01 -16.09
N SER A 422 -28.79 -14.29 -15.10
CA SER A 422 -30.21 -14.00 -14.96
C SER A 422 -30.66 -12.71 -15.66
N SER A 423 -29.78 -11.73 -15.78
CA SER A 423 -30.11 -10.41 -16.34
C SER A 423 -30.22 -10.47 -17.86
N PRO A 424 -31.33 -9.99 -18.48
CA PRO A 424 -31.48 -9.97 -19.93
C PRO A 424 -30.57 -8.95 -20.62
N LYS A 425 -29.94 -8.05 -19.84
CA LYS A 425 -29.02 -7.00 -20.32
C LYS A 425 -27.58 -7.47 -20.38
N LEU A 426 -27.28 -8.64 -19.80
CA LEU A 426 -25.93 -9.17 -19.65
C LEU A 426 -25.79 -10.46 -20.44
N LYS A 427 -24.66 -10.60 -21.14
CA LYS A 427 -24.29 -11.81 -21.86
C LYS A 427 -22.87 -12.21 -21.47
N ILE A 428 -22.74 -13.35 -20.81
CA ILE A 428 -21.43 -13.98 -20.59
C ILE A 428 -20.91 -14.44 -21.96
N ILE A 429 -19.76 -13.90 -22.38
CA ILE A 429 -19.11 -14.26 -23.64
C ILE A 429 -17.89 -15.18 -23.45
N ALA A 430 -17.38 -15.27 -22.22
CA ALA A 430 -16.34 -16.22 -21.82
C ALA A 430 -16.35 -16.44 -20.29
N GLY A 431 -15.98 -17.64 -19.85
CA GLY A 431 -15.92 -18.01 -18.43
C GLY A 431 -17.30 -18.20 -17.79
N GLY A 432 -17.45 -17.76 -16.53
CA GLY A 432 -18.72 -17.87 -15.78
C GLY A 432 -18.85 -19.11 -14.89
N HIS A 433 -17.78 -19.90 -14.78
CA HIS A 433 -17.69 -21.05 -13.87
C HIS A 433 -16.85 -20.73 -12.63
N CYS A 434 -17.17 -21.42 -11.53
CA CYS A 434 -16.43 -21.34 -10.27
C CYS A 434 -16.56 -22.67 -9.51
N ASP A 435 -15.52 -23.04 -8.77
CA ASP A 435 -15.48 -24.24 -7.93
C ASP A 435 -14.73 -23.92 -6.63
N ASN A 436 -15.30 -24.31 -5.49
CA ASN A 436 -14.70 -24.13 -4.17
C ASN A 436 -14.35 -25.45 -3.47
N LYS A 437 -14.32 -26.60 -4.18
CA LYS A 437 -14.02 -27.91 -3.57
C LYS A 437 -12.60 -28.02 -2.99
N LYS A 438 -11.57 -27.57 -3.72
CA LYS A 438 -10.14 -27.60 -3.29
C LYS A 438 -9.65 -26.23 -2.82
N GLY A 439 -9.96 -25.21 -3.60
CA GLY A 439 -9.61 -23.81 -3.38
C GLY A 439 -10.69 -22.93 -3.98
N TYR A 440 -10.68 -21.63 -3.71
CA TYR A 440 -11.74 -20.70 -4.13
C TYR A 440 -11.56 -20.26 -5.59
N PHE A 441 -11.66 -21.18 -6.55
CA PHE A 441 -11.35 -20.90 -7.96
C PHE A 441 -12.53 -20.27 -8.69
N VAL A 442 -12.28 -19.14 -9.35
CA VAL A 442 -13.24 -18.47 -10.25
C VAL A 442 -12.55 -18.25 -11.59
N GLU A 443 -13.19 -18.67 -12.68
CA GLU A 443 -12.66 -18.46 -14.02
C GLU A 443 -12.69 -16.97 -14.41
N PRO A 444 -11.71 -16.51 -15.22
CA PRO A 444 -11.78 -15.17 -15.79
C PRO A 444 -13.05 -15.06 -16.61
N THR A 445 -13.90 -14.09 -16.29
CA THR A 445 -15.23 -13.97 -16.88
C THR A 445 -15.34 -12.66 -17.63
N ILE A 446 -15.77 -12.71 -18.89
CA ILE A 446 -16.03 -11.54 -19.72
C ILE A 446 -17.52 -11.48 -20.03
N ILE A 447 -18.12 -10.33 -19.73
CA ILE A 447 -19.56 -10.08 -19.83
C ILE A 447 -19.77 -8.89 -20.75
N GLU A 448 -20.61 -9.04 -21.77
CA GLU A 448 -21.08 -7.95 -22.61
C GLU A 448 -22.38 -7.40 -22.00
N SER A 449 -22.44 -6.10 -21.74
CA SER A 449 -23.62 -5.39 -21.24
C SER A 449 -24.22 -4.54 -22.34
N THR A 450 -25.55 -4.61 -22.50
CA THR A 450 -26.31 -3.69 -23.36
C THR A 450 -26.74 -2.41 -22.63
N ASP A 451 -26.52 -2.34 -21.31
CA ASP A 451 -26.84 -1.19 -20.48
C ASP A 451 -25.56 -0.69 -19.76
N PRO A 452 -25.10 0.54 -20.03
CA PRO A 452 -23.90 1.05 -19.40
C PRO A 452 -24.09 1.43 -17.92
N GLN A 453 -25.34 1.47 -17.44
CA GLN A 453 -25.71 1.78 -16.06
C GLN A 453 -26.14 0.53 -15.26
N GLU A 454 -25.92 -0.67 -15.80
CA GLU A 454 -26.16 -1.92 -15.09
C GLU A 454 -25.38 -1.94 -13.76
N ALA A 455 -25.92 -2.55 -12.70
CA ALA A 455 -25.27 -2.61 -11.39
C ALA A 455 -23.84 -3.16 -11.45
N ILE A 456 -23.57 -4.13 -12.35
CA ILE A 456 -22.25 -4.72 -12.59
C ILE A 456 -21.25 -3.72 -13.18
N MET A 457 -21.71 -2.61 -13.77
CA MET A 457 -20.89 -1.49 -14.25
C MET A 457 -20.61 -0.46 -13.15
N ALA A 458 -21.40 -0.42 -12.07
CA ALA A 458 -21.27 0.58 -11.01
C ALA A 458 -20.61 0.05 -9.71
N GLU A 459 -20.88 -1.21 -9.36
CA GLU A 459 -20.49 -1.81 -8.07
C GLU A 459 -19.19 -2.63 -8.15
N GLU A 460 -18.34 -2.49 -7.12
CA GLU A 460 -17.07 -3.21 -7.01
C GLU A 460 -17.30 -4.70 -6.68
N ILE A 461 -16.74 -5.58 -7.51
CA ILE A 461 -16.87 -7.04 -7.38
C ILE A 461 -15.66 -7.63 -6.64
N PHE A 462 -14.47 -7.10 -6.93
CA PHE A 462 -13.18 -7.58 -6.43
C PHE A 462 -12.95 -9.06 -6.75
N GLY A 463 -13.00 -9.37 -8.04
CA GLY A 463 -12.92 -10.71 -8.62
C GLY A 463 -12.65 -10.64 -10.13
N PRO A 464 -12.39 -11.78 -10.80
CA PRO A 464 -11.93 -11.78 -12.19
C PRO A 464 -13.12 -11.64 -13.17
N VAL A 465 -13.84 -10.53 -13.07
CA VAL A 465 -15.06 -10.24 -13.82
C VAL A 465 -14.92 -8.90 -14.55
N LEU A 466 -14.85 -8.98 -15.87
CA LEU A 466 -14.80 -7.82 -16.78
C LEU A 466 -16.15 -7.62 -17.45
N SER A 467 -16.75 -6.45 -17.28
CA SER A 467 -17.95 -6.04 -18.01
C SER A 467 -17.57 -5.12 -19.17
N VAL A 468 -18.15 -5.33 -20.35
CA VAL A 468 -17.87 -4.59 -21.58
C VAL A 468 -19.13 -3.93 -22.09
N TYR A 469 -19.08 -2.63 -22.34
CA TYR A 469 -20.12 -1.89 -23.03
C TYR A 469 -19.61 -1.45 -24.40
N VAL A 470 -20.34 -1.82 -25.45
CA VAL A 470 -20.03 -1.46 -26.83
C VAL A 470 -20.83 -0.22 -27.20
N TYR A 471 -20.18 0.81 -27.73
CA TYR A 471 -20.80 2.08 -28.05
C TYR A 471 -20.61 2.46 -29.53
N PRO A 472 -21.51 3.26 -30.15
CA PRO A 472 -21.31 3.76 -31.50
C PRO A 472 -20.08 4.68 -31.59
N GLU A 473 -19.13 4.41 -32.49
CA GLU A 473 -17.82 5.09 -32.45
C GLU A 473 -17.85 6.63 -32.43
N ASN A 474 -18.89 7.26 -32.99
CA ASN A 474 -19.05 8.71 -33.06
C ASN A 474 -19.59 9.33 -31.76
N ASP A 475 -20.09 8.51 -30.82
CA ASP A 475 -20.68 8.95 -29.55
C ASP A 475 -19.65 9.00 -28.41
N TYR A 476 -18.34 8.95 -28.74
CA TYR A 476 -17.30 8.77 -27.73
C TYR A 476 -17.27 9.89 -26.68
N LEU A 477 -17.63 11.13 -27.03
CA LEU A 477 -17.73 12.25 -26.07
C LEU A 477 -18.82 11.99 -25.02
N GLU A 478 -19.99 11.52 -25.45
CA GLU A 478 -21.08 11.12 -24.55
C GLU A 478 -20.65 9.95 -23.65
N VAL A 479 -19.84 9.03 -24.19
CA VAL A 479 -19.29 7.91 -23.42
C VAL A 479 -18.30 8.38 -22.36
N LEU A 480 -17.49 9.42 -22.61
CA LEU A 480 -16.65 10.02 -21.58
C LEU A 480 -17.49 10.59 -20.43
N HIS A 481 -18.59 11.28 -20.74
CA HIS A 481 -19.52 11.77 -19.71
C HIS A 481 -20.22 10.64 -18.96
N LEU A 482 -20.61 9.58 -19.66
CA LEU A 482 -21.17 8.38 -19.06
C LEU A 482 -20.19 7.72 -18.08
N ILE A 483 -18.92 7.56 -18.45
CA ILE A 483 -17.88 6.97 -17.59
C ILE A 483 -17.74 7.74 -16.29
N ASP A 484 -17.74 9.07 -16.38
CA ASP A 484 -17.62 9.98 -15.24
C ASP A 484 -18.80 9.85 -14.25
N ASN A 485 -19.99 9.50 -14.73
CA ASN A 485 -21.22 9.47 -13.92
C ASN A 485 -21.70 8.07 -13.49
N THR A 486 -21.22 6.99 -14.13
CA THR A 486 -21.73 5.63 -13.91
C THR A 486 -21.48 5.10 -12.50
N SER A 487 -20.33 5.43 -11.89
CA SER A 487 -19.88 4.82 -10.64
C SER A 487 -19.50 5.88 -9.60
N PRO A 488 -19.78 5.65 -8.30
CA PRO A 488 -19.38 6.58 -7.25
C PRO A 488 -17.86 6.61 -6.99
N TYR A 489 -17.10 5.69 -7.59
CA TYR A 489 -15.65 5.57 -7.40
C TYR A 489 -14.86 6.42 -8.39
N ALA A 490 -13.63 6.78 -8.02
CA ALA A 490 -12.69 7.49 -8.91
C ALA A 490 -11.22 7.16 -8.58
N LEU A 491 -10.87 5.87 -8.65
CA LEU A 491 -9.53 5.40 -8.33
C LEU A 491 -8.61 5.38 -9.55
N THR A 492 -8.78 4.43 -10.47
CA THR A 492 -7.98 4.35 -11.70
C THR A 492 -8.84 4.32 -12.96
N GLY A 493 -8.27 4.77 -14.07
CA GLY A 493 -8.88 4.72 -15.38
C GLY A 493 -7.84 4.84 -16.49
N ALA A 494 -8.07 4.15 -17.60
CA ALA A 494 -7.18 4.18 -18.76
C ALA A 494 -7.91 4.63 -20.02
N VAL A 495 -7.21 5.37 -20.87
CA VAL A 495 -7.64 5.74 -22.22
C VAL A 495 -6.67 5.18 -23.23
N PHE A 496 -7.18 4.34 -24.14
CA PHE A 496 -6.43 3.83 -25.27
C PHE A 496 -6.83 4.63 -26.52
N ALA A 497 -5.90 5.44 -27.03
CA ALA A 497 -6.07 6.28 -28.21
C ALA A 497 -4.71 6.72 -28.75
N LEU A 498 -4.55 6.73 -30.08
CA LEU A 498 -3.39 7.33 -30.76
C LEU A 498 -3.67 8.77 -31.22
N ASP A 499 -4.92 9.20 -31.19
CA ASP A 499 -5.31 10.58 -31.52
C ASP A 499 -5.07 11.49 -30.32
N LYS A 500 -4.17 12.46 -30.47
CA LYS A 500 -3.78 13.40 -29.41
C LYS A 500 -4.94 14.31 -28.97
N ASN A 501 -5.86 14.67 -29.87
CA ASN A 501 -7.00 15.51 -29.52
C ASN A 501 -7.94 14.75 -28.59
N VAL A 502 -8.22 13.49 -28.93
CA VAL A 502 -9.05 12.60 -28.10
C VAL A 502 -8.41 12.36 -26.73
N VAL A 503 -7.09 12.13 -26.66
CA VAL A 503 -6.38 12.00 -25.38
C VAL A 503 -6.56 13.25 -24.52
N ASN A 504 -6.42 14.44 -25.11
CA ASN A 504 -6.58 15.71 -24.40
C ASN A 504 -8.03 15.97 -23.95
N GLU A 505 -9.01 15.64 -24.79
CA GLU A 505 -10.43 15.78 -24.47
C GLU A 505 -10.84 14.80 -23.36
N ALA A 506 -10.42 13.54 -23.46
CA ALA A 506 -10.66 12.54 -22.43
C ALA A 506 -10.00 12.91 -21.10
N ALA A 507 -8.78 13.45 -21.11
CA ALA A 507 -8.10 13.92 -19.89
C ALA A 507 -8.84 15.07 -19.21
N LYS A 508 -9.53 15.93 -19.98
CA LYS A 508 -10.38 17.00 -19.44
C LYS A 508 -11.70 16.45 -18.89
N ALA A 509 -12.38 15.62 -19.67
CA ALA A 509 -13.68 15.06 -19.31
C ALA A 509 -13.59 14.11 -18.09
N LEU A 510 -12.53 13.32 -18.00
CA LEU A 510 -12.34 12.29 -16.97
C LEU A 510 -11.45 12.74 -15.80
N ARG A 511 -11.16 14.06 -15.71
CA ARG A 511 -10.22 14.63 -14.73
C ARG A 511 -10.49 14.20 -13.28
N ASN A 512 -11.76 14.04 -12.92
CA ASN A 512 -12.19 13.62 -11.58
C ASN A 512 -12.70 12.17 -11.52
N ALA A 513 -12.69 11.44 -12.64
CA ALA A 513 -13.13 10.05 -12.73
C ALA A 513 -12.04 9.05 -12.31
N ALA A 514 -10.78 9.49 -12.25
CA ALA A 514 -9.64 8.67 -11.84
C ALA A 514 -8.57 9.53 -11.18
N GLY A 515 -8.16 9.20 -9.95
CA GLY A 515 -7.00 9.82 -9.31
C GLY A 515 -5.66 9.33 -9.88
N ASN A 516 -5.65 8.17 -10.53
CA ASN A 516 -4.55 7.63 -11.32
C ASN A 516 -5.05 7.35 -12.75
N TYR A 517 -4.66 8.20 -13.69
CA TYR A 517 -5.11 8.17 -15.08
C TYR A 517 -3.99 7.71 -16.00
N TYR A 518 -4.30 6.75 -16.87
CA TYR A 518 -3.35 6.09 -17.75
C TYR A 518 -3.69 6.35 -19.22
N VAL A 519 -2.66 6.49 -20.05
CA VAL A 519 -2.82 6.64 -21.51
C VAL A 519 -2.04 5.53 -22.19
N ASN A 520 -2.73 4.70 -22.99
CA ASN A 520 -2.16 3.57 -23.71
C ASN A 520 -1.44 2.53 -22.83
N ASP A 521 -1.89 2.38 -21.59
CA ASP A 521 -1.42 1.34 -20.66
C ASP A 521 -2.59 0.85 -19.79
N LYS A 522 -2.41 -0.28 -19.11
CA LYS A 522 -3.37 -0.84 -18.17
C LYS A 522 -3.55 0.06 -16.94
N SER A 523 -4.73 0.05 -16.33
CA SER A 523 -5.06 0.85 -15.14
C SER A 523 -4.40 0.41 -13.83
N THR A 524 -3.50 -0.57 -13.84
CA THR A 524 -2.92 -1.20 -12.65
C THR A 524 -1.41 -1.07 -12.60
N GLY A 525 -0.81 -1.36 -11.44
CA GLY A 525 0.65 -1.44 -11.29
C GLY A 525 1.32 -0.07 -11.20
N SER A 526 0.73 0.84 -10.41
CA SER A 526 1.44 2.04 -9.96
C SER A 526 2.73 1.66 -9.27
N ILE A 527 3.81 2.34 -9.62
CA ILE A 527 5.12 2.19 -9.00
C ILE A 527 5.33 3.36 -8.05
N VAL A 528 5.79 3.08 -6.83
CA VAL A 528 6.09 4.09 -5.81
C VAL A 528 7.03 5.16 -6.38
N ALA A 529 6.77 6.41 -6.02
CA ALA A 529 7.42 7.63 -6.52
C ALA A 529 7.29 7.94 -8.02
N GLN A 530 6.78 7.00 -8.84
CA GLN A 530 6.50 7.27 -10.25
C GLN A 530 5.01 7.63 -10.47
N GLN A 531 4.09 6.84 -9.89
CA GLN A 531 2.66 7.11 -9.93
C GLN A 531 2.04 7.01 -8.53
N PRO A 532 2.26 8.01 -7.64
CA PRO A 532 1.61 8.04 -6.33
C PRO A 532 0.14 7.67 -6.40
N PHE A 533 -0.27 6.69 -5.59
CA PHE A 533 -1.52 5.98 -5.78
C PHE A 533 -2.62 6.55 -4.89
N GLY A 534 -3.82 6.73 -5.43
CA GLY A 534 -4.99 7.13 -4.66
C GLY A 534 -6.05 7.81 -5.51
N GLY A 535 -7.27 7.86 -4.99
CA GLY A 535 -8.43 8.43 -5.68
C GLY A 535 -9.44 9.08 -4.74
N ALA A 536 -10.24 9.99 -5.30
CA ALA A 536 -11.27 10.73 -4.56
C ALA A 536 -12.65 10.06 -4.68
N ARG A 537 -13.73 10.82 -4.46
CA ARG A 537 -15.12 10.33 -4.42
C ARG A 537 -15.26 9.20 -3.38
N ALA A 538 -15.92 8.08 -3.71
CA ALA A 538 -16.01 6.94 -2.81
C ALA A 538 -14.69 6.16 -2.67
N SER A 539 -13.66 6.45 -3.46
CA SER A 539 -12.40 5.72 -3.42
C SER A 539 -11.47 6.10 -2.28
N GLY A 540 -11.71 7.21 -1.57
CA GLY A 540 -10.91 7.52 -0.39
C GLY A 540 -10.64 9.00 -0.16
N THR A 541 -9.65 9.24 0.71
CA THR A 541 -9.16 10.58 1.07
C THR A 541 -8.05 11.08 0.15
N ASN A 542 -7.51 10.22 -0.73
CA ASN A 542 -6.52 10.55 -1.75
C ASN A 542 -5.24 11.20 -1.17
N ASP A 543 -4.73 10.66 -0.06
CA ASP A 543 -3.49 11.16 0.57
C ASP A 543 -2.21 10.77 -0.20
N LYS A 544 -2.36 10.02 -1.31
CA LYS A 544 -1.31 9.63 -2.25
C LYS A 544 -0.12 8.89 -1.62
N PRO A 545 -0.32 7.73 -0.94
CA PRO A 545 0.78 6.85 -0.59
C PRO A 545 1.69 6.57 -1.79
N GLY A 546 3.00 6.58 -1.52
CA GLY A 546 4.05 6.45 -2.53
C GLY A 546 4.45 7.76 -3.19
N GLY A 547 3.86 8.89 -2.79
CA GLY A 547 4.33 10.24 -3.13
C GLY A 547 4.93 10.97 -1.93
N PRO A 548 5.57 12.13 -2.15
CA PRO A 548 6.29 12.87 -1.12
C PRO A 548 5.40 13.48 -0.04
N HIS A 549 4.10 13.63 -0.30
CA HIS A 549 3.18 14.31 0.62
C HIS A 549 2.53 13.40 1.66
N TYR A 550 2.55 12.07 1.44
CA TYR A 550 1.84 11.14 2.32
C TYR A 550 2.34 11.19 3.77
N VAL A 551 3.65 11.40 3.97
CA VAL A 551 4.28 11.55 5.29
C VAL A 551 3.72 12.74 6.09
N LEU A 552 3.23 13.79 5.42
CA LEU A 552 2.66 14.98 6.08
C LEU A 552 1.40 14.67 6.89
N ARG A 553 0.66 13.63 6.51
CA ARG A 553 -0.51 13.18 7.26
C ARG A 553 -0.16 12.71 8.66
N TRP A 554 1.08 12.31 8.89
CA TRP A 554 1.53 11.68 10.14
C TRP A 554 2.46 12.58 10.96
N THR A 555 2.54 13.88 10.65
CA THR A 555 3.26 14.88 11.45
C THR A 555 2.37 16.06 11.84
N SER A 556 2.62 16.65 13.02
CA SER A 556 2.02 17.88 13.50
C SER A 556 3.10 18.94 13.73
N PRO A 557 3.43 19.76 12.72
CA PRO A 557 4.55 20.69 12.80
C PRO A 557 4.46 21.65 13.99
N GLN A 558 5.61 21.99 14.58
CA GLN A 558 5.77 23.08 15.54
C GLN A 558 6.76 24.09 14.96
N VAL A 559 6.40 25.37 14.99
CA VAL A 559 7.35 26.44 14.66
C VAL A 559 7.87 27.04 15.96
N VAL A 560 9.19 27.12 16.09
CA VAL A 560 9.91 27.76 17.18
C VAL A 560 10.51 29.06 16.65
N LYS A 561 10.11 30.19 17.23
CA LYS A 561 10.76 31.48 16.99
C LYS A 561 11.61 31.83 18.21
N ALA A 562 12.92 31.99 18.01
CA ALA A 562 13.83 32.52 19.01
C ALA A 562 14.21 33.96 18.65
N THR A 563 13.86 34.92 19.50
CA THR A 563 14.25 36.33 19.32
C THR A 563 15.50 36.63 20.15
N HIS A 564 16.52 37.18 19.49
CA HIS A 564 17.86 37.39 20.04
C HIS A 564 18.10 38.81 20.56
N VAL A 565 17.12 39.70 20.37
CA VAL A 565 17.15 41.08 20.84
C VAL A 565 16.04 41.29 21.89
N PRO A 566 16.35 41.79 23.10
CA PRO A 566 15.34 42.01 24.13
C PRO A 566 14.25 43.00 23.71
N LEU A 567 12.99 42.68 24.02
CA LEU A 567 11.89 43.64 23.95
C LEU A 567 11.97 44.57 25.17
N ARG A 568 12.20 45.87 24.94
CA ARG A 568 12.42 46.87 26.00
C ARG A 568 11.29 47.89 26.14
N GLU A 569 10.46 48.01 25.11
CA GLU A 569 9.35 48.95 25.04
C GLU A 569 8.11 48.21 24.53
N TRP A 570 6.95 48.48 25.13
CA TRP A 570 5.67 47.91 24.72
C TRP A 570 4.92 48.85 23.77
N LYS A 571 5.23 50.15 23.81
CA LYS A 571 4.71 51.14 22.88
C LYS A 571 5.28 50.94 21.48
N TYR A 572 4.46 51.31 20.50
CA TYR A 572 4.90 51.42 19.12
C TYR A 572 5.31 52.86 18.80
N PRO A 573 6.21 53.09 17.82
CA PRO A 573 6.69 54.43 17.47
C PRO A 573 5.59 55.45 17.13
N TYR A 574 4.42 55.01 16.66
CA TYR A 574 3.32 55.91 16.32
C TYR A 574 2.57 56.50 17.54
N MET A 575 2.83 55.96 18.75
CA MET A 575 2.09 56.31 19.97
C MET A 575 2.69 57.50 20.74
N GLY A 576 3.83 58.05 20.31
CA GLY A 576 4.53 59.11 21.03
C GLY A 576 5.51 58.59 22.07
#